data_AF-J9EAD4-F1
#
_entry.id   AF-J9EAD4-F1
#
_cell.length_a   1.000
_cell.length_b   1.000
_cell.length_c   1.000
_cell.angle_alpha   90.00
_cell.angle_beta   90.00
_cell.angle_gamma   90.00
#
_symmetry.space_group_name_H-M   'P 1'
#
loop_
_entity.id
_entity.type
_entity.pdbx_description
1 polymer ?
#
loop_
_entity_poly.entity_id
_entity_poly.type
_entity_poly.pdbx_seq_one_letter_code
_entity_poly.pdbx_strand_id
1 'polypeptide(L)'
;MISYLLNGNYPGADIGPEPTTDIFAHVDYSEKTQTISGITLASDPNYQFQSLNIFGDVFLNKLRATRFNAPLLKYISIIDTPGILTGDKQVENRGYDFAQVIKFLSSKVDCIFLLFDANKLDISDEYKQVFIGSFWPYWSNKNTLLRDAIKEDVAAVVNEIADLPNSYHRRRVNDVAKRARNVRIHSYVMDEIIRRKLFFTKLLTTTDTETQPHKLRNVYKALATRRRITKAKDWSRIDYKLDKLLNSFIENDISSIANAAINEKECEVKFRVPKKVPLPEV
;
A
#
# COMPACT_ATOMS: atom_id res chain seq x y z
N MET A 1 -10.03 -6.24 -14.69
CA MET A 1 -8.79 -6.96 -14.30
C MET A 1 -9.06 -8.12 -13.34
N ILE A 2 -9.60 -7.88 -12.14
CA ILE A 2 -9.74 -8.91 -11.09
C ILE A 2 -10.48 -10.16 -11.56
N SER A 3 -11.63 -10.01 -12.22
CA SER A 3 -12.40 -11.14 -12.79
C SER A 3 -11.58 -12.03 -13.75
N TYR A 4 -10.68 -11.45 -14.54
CA TYR A 4 -9.78 -12.20 -15.42
C TYR A 4 -8.71 -12.97 -14.62
N LEU A 5 -8.14 -12.38 -13.57
CA LEU A 5 -7.16 -13.05 -12.71
C LEU A 5 -7.78 -14.20 -11.90
N LEU A 6 -9.04 -14.06 -11.49
CA LEU A 6 -9.79 -15.05 -10.70
C LEU A 6 -10.55 -16.07 -11.58
N ASN A 7 -10.47 -15.95 -12.90
CA ASN A 7 -11.21 -16.78 -13.87
C ASN A 7 -12.73 -16.79 -13.63
N GLY A 8 -13.28 -15.62 -13.25
CA GLY A 8 -14.69 -15.43 -12.90
C GLY A 8 -14.90 -14.21 -11.98
N ASN A 9 -16.13 -13.73 -11.90
CA ASN A 9 -16.48 -12.62 -11.00
C ASN A 9 -16.46 -13.10 -9.54
N TYR A 10 -15.97 -12.27 -8.62
CA TYR A 10 -16.11 -12.52 -7.19
C TYR A 10 -17.54 -12.19 -6.71
N PRO A 11 -18.06 -12.86 -5.67
CA PRO A 11 -19.40 -12.59 -5.14
C PRO A 11 -19.62 -11.14 -4.71
N GLY A 12 -20.63 -10.50 -5.28
CA GLY A 12 -20.95 -9.09 -5.04
C GLY A 12 -19.99 -8.09 -5.70
N ALA A 13 -19.25 -8.50 -6.74
CA ALA A 13 -18.65 -7.56 -7.69
C ALA A 13 -19.75 -6.84 -8.48
N ASP A 14 -19.65 -5.52 -8.62
CA ASP A 14 -20.57 -4.71 -9.41
C ASP A 14 -19.86 -4.16 -10.65
N ILE A 15 -20.16 -4.74 -11.82
CA ILE A 15 -19.48 -4.44 -13.08
C ILE A 15 -20.43 -3.66 -13.99
N GLY A 16 -20.23 -2.36 -14.08
CA GLY A 16 -20.94 -1.49 -15.03
C GLY A 16 -20.00 -0.61 -15.87
N PRO A 17 -20.56 0.15 -16.84
CA PRO A 17 -19.81 1.08 -17.68
C PRO A 17 -19.52 2.43 -17.00
N GLU A 18 -20.27 2.78 -15.95
CA GLU A 18 -20.01 3.92 -15.06
C GLU A 18 -19.35 3.44 -13.75
N PRO A 19 -18.88 4.34 -12.86
CA PRO A 19 -18.33 3.97 -11.56
C PRO A 19 -19.38 3.33 -10.62
N THR A 20 -19.65 2.04 -10.80
CA THR A 20 -20.64 1.25 -10.05
C THR A 20 -20.19 0.91 -8.64
N THR A 21 -18.91 0.55 -8.47
CA THR A 21 -18.35 0.19 -7.16
C THR A 21 -18.07 1.42 -6.31
N ASP A 22 -18.89 1.63 -5.27
CA ASP A 22 -18.70 2.65 -4.22
C ASP A 22 -18.10 2.08 -2.92
N ILE A 23 -17.89 0.75 -2.87
CA ILE A 23 -17.39 -0.04 -1.74
C ILE A 23 -15.96 -0.55 -2.00
N PHE A 24 -15.11 -0.50 -0.99
CA PHE A 24 -13.84 -1.23 -0.95
C PHE A 24 -14.10 -2.72 -0.69
N ALA A 25 -13.60 -3.60 -1.56
CA ALA A 25 -13.74 -5.04 -1.40
C ALA A 25 -12.38 -5.71 -1.12
N HIS A 26 -12.20 -6.24 0.08
CA HIS A 26 -11.12 -7.18 0.39
C HIS A 26 -11.52 -8.58 -0.11
N VAL A 27 -10.86 -9.05 -1.15
CA VAL A 27 -11.13 -10.34 -1.79
C VAL A 27 -10.04 -11.32 -1.39
N ASP A 28 -10.40 -12.35 -0.62
CA ASP A 28 -9.47 -13.35 -0.08
C ASP A 28 -10.02 -14.79 -0.12
N TYR A 29 -9.21 -15.74 0.34
CA TYR A 29 -9.58 -17.15 0.32
C TYR A 29 -10.50 -17.57 1.47
N SER A 30 -11.48 -18.40 1.10
CA SER A 30 -12.22 -19.26 2.01
C SER A 30 -12.77 -20.47 1.25
N GLU A 31 -12.75 -21.67 1.88
CA GLU A 31 -13.41 -22.87 1.32
C GLU A 31 -14.92 -22.69 1.12
N LYS A 32 -15.54 -21.86 1.97
CA LYS A 32 -16.97 -21.52 1.87
C LYS A 32 -17.10 -20.05 1.54
N THR A 33 -17.90 -19.73 0.52
CA THR A 33 -18.22 -18.33 0.17
C THR A 33 -18.81 -17.60 1.38
N GLN A 34 -18.20 -16.48 1.75
CA GLN A 34 -18.61 -15.64 2.88
C GLN A 34 -18.49 -14.17 2.50
N THR A 35 -19.35 -13.35 3.11
CA THR A 35 -19.31 -11.91 3.00
C THR A 35 -19.31 -11.33 4.41
N ILE A 36 -18.35 -10.46 4.72
CA ILE A 36 -18.15 -9.88 6.06
C ILE A 36 -18.17 -8.35 5.94
N SER A 37 -18.90 -7.67 6.85
CA SER A 37 -18.96 -6.21 6.88
C SER A 37 -17.64 -5.59 7.35
N GLY A 38 -17.31 -4.39 6.87
CA GLY A 38 -16.13 -3.65 7.31
C GLY A 38 -16.12 -3.36 8.81
N ILE A 39 -17.30 -3.13 9.41
CA ILE A 39 -17.45 -2.98 10.86
C ILE A 39 -17.00 -4.26 11.58
N THR A 40 -17.48 -5.44 11.15
CA THR A 40 -17.09 -6.73 11.74
C THR A 40 -15.58 -6.98 11.60
N LEU A 41 -15.01 -6.71 10.43
CA LEU A 41 -13.57 -6.84 10.16
C LEU A 41 -12.72 -5.94 11.08
N ALA A 42 -13.19 -4.73 11.35
CA ALA A 42 -12.50 -3.77 12.20
C ALA A 42 -12.72 -4.02 13.72
N SER A 43 -13.78 -4.74 14.11
CA SER A 43 -14.05 -5.10 15.51
C SER A 43 -13.42 -6.42 15.96
N ASP A 44 -13.36 -7.43 15.09
CA ASP A 44 -12.93 -8.79 15.47
C ASP A 44 -11.39 -8.89 15.46
N PRO A 45 -10.73 -9.25 16.59
CA PRO A 45 -9.27 -9.30 16.72
C PRO A 45 -8.60 -10.39 15.87
N ASN A 46 -9.36 -11.34 15.29
CA ASN A 46 -8.81 -12.40 14.44
C ASN A 46 -8.48 -11.93 13.02
N TYR A 47 -9.01 -10.78 12.59
CA TYR A 47 -8.67 -10.15 11.31
C TYR A 47 -7.49 -9.18 11.44
N GLN A 48 -7.11 -8.50 10.36
CA GLN A 48 -6.00 -7.52 10.35
C GLN A 48 -6.46 -6.07 10.09
N PHE A 49 -7.75 -5.79 10.31
CA PHE A 49 -8.41 -4.55 9.88
C PHE A 49 -8.75 -3.56 11.01
N GLN A 50 -8.43 -3.85 12.27
CA GLN A 50 -8.78 -2.97 13.41
C GLN A 50 -8.17 -1.58 13.30
N SER A 51 -7.03 -1.47 12.60
CA SER A 51 -6.41 -0.18 12.31
C SER A 51 -7.20 0.71 11.34
N LEU A 52 -8.26 0.21 10.70
CA LEU A 52 -9.19 0.99 9.86
C LEU A 52 -10.28 1.71 10.66
N ASN A 53 -10.46 1.41 11.96
CA ASN A 53 -11.41 2.14 12.83
C ASN A 53 -11.12 3.66 12.87
N ILE A 54 -9.88 4.09 12.55
CA ILE A 54 -9.50 5.51 12.46
C ILE A 54 -10.29 6.31 11.40
N PHE A 55 -10.93 5.62 10.44
CA PHE A 55 -11.75 6.25 9.40
C PHE A 55 -13.25 6.30 9.74
N GLY A 56 -13.66 5.71 10.87
CA GLY A 56 -15.02 5.75 11.38
C GLY A 56 -16.06 4.94 10.58
N ASP A 57 -17.27 4.86 11.14
CA ASP A 57 -18.32 3.96 10.67
C ASP A 57 -18.79 4.27 9.24
N VAL A 58 -18.73 5.52 8.80
CA VAL A 58 -19.12 5.91 7.42
C VAL A 58 -18.23 5.20 6.39
N PHE A 59 -16.92 5.14 6.64
CA PHE A 59 -16.00 4.36 5.81
C PHE A 59 -16.18 2.85 6.00
N LEU A 60 -16.35 2.37 7.25
CA LEU A 60 -16.47 0.93 7.51
C LEU A 60 -17.74 0.30 6.89
N ASN A 61 -18.81 1.08 6.73
CA ASN A 61 -20.01 0.68 5.95
C ASN A 61 -19.75 0.63 4.44
N LYS A 62 -18.68 1.27 3.96
CA LYS A 62 -18.17 1.21 2.57
C LYS A 62 -16.98 0.25 2.42
N LEU A 63 -16.78 -0.66 3.38
CA LEU A 63 -15.78 -1.72 3.33
C LEU A 63 -16.47 -3.08 3.49
N ARG A 64 -15.99 -4.09 2.76
CA ARG A 64 -16.49 -5.46 2.82
C ARG A 64 -15.36 -6.45 2.55
N ALA A 65 -15.36 -7.61 3.19
CA ALA A 65 -14.59 -8.75 2.70
C ALA A 65 -15.50 -9.72 1.95
N THR A 66 -15.09 -10.12 0.75
CA THR A 66 -15.70 -11.22 -0.01
C THR A 66 -14.68 -12.37 -0.02
N ARG A 67 -14.99 -13.45 0.70
CA ARG A 67 -14.10 -14.59 0.90
C ARG A 67 -14.61 -15.78 0.11
N PHE A 68 -13.84 -16.37 -0.81
CA PHE A 68 -14.30 -17.53 -1.58
C PHE A 68 -13.16 -18.39 -2.16
N ASN A 69 -13.50 -19.52 -2.75
CA ASN A 69 -12.53 -20.46 -3.30
C ASN A 69 -12.12 -20.05 -4.72
N ALA A 70 -10.92 -19.47 -4.85
CA ALA A 70 -10.24 -19.28 -6.12
C ALA A 70 -8.74 -19.63 -5.95
N PRO A 71 -8.08 -20.31 -6.91
CA PRO A 71 -6.70 -20.80 -6.74
C PRO A 71 -5.69 -19.71 -6.40
N LEU A 72 -5.77 -18.54 -7.05
CA LEU A 72 -4.87 -17.41 -6.79
C LEU A 72 -5.01 -16.85 -5.36
N LEU A 73 -6.22 -16.85 -4.81
CA LEU A 73 -6.49 -16.28 -3.48
C LEU A 73 -5.86 -17.09 -2.33
N LYS A 74 -5.44 -18.34 -2.58
CA LYS A 74 -4.66 -19.14 -1.62
C LYS A 74 -3.29 -18.53 -1.30
N TYR A 75 -2.80 -17.66 -2.16
CA TYR A 75 -1.44 -17.12 -2.12
C TYR A 75 -1.41 -15.60 -1.88
N ILE A 76 -2.44 -14.87 -2.33
CA ILE A 76 -2.57 -13.42 -2.16
C ILE A 76 -4.02 -13.04 -1.79
N SER A 77 -4.21 -11.83 -1.26
CA SER A 77 -5.53 -11.18 -1.26
C SER A 77 -5.49 -9.92 -2.13
N ILE A 78 -6.66 -9.50 -2.62
CA ILE A 78 -6.81 -8.35 -3.49
C ILE A 78 -7.68 -7.31 -2.77
N ILE A 79 -7.32 -6.03 -2.84
CA ILE A 79 -8.22 -4.95 -2.43
C ILE A 79 -8.72 -4.29 -3.71
N ASP A 80 -9.99 -4.50 -4.03
CA ASP A 80 -10.68 -3.71 -5.05
C ASP A 80 -11.11 -2.37 -4.42
N THR A 81 -10.94 -1.29 -5.18
CA THR A 81 -11.16 0.08 -4.70
C THR A 81 -12.24 0.77 -5.53
N PRO A 82 -13.08 1.62 -4.92
CA PRO A 82 -13.99 2.46 -5.67
C PRO A 82 -13.25 3.29 -6.73
N GLY A 83 -13.84 3.41 -7.92
CA GLY A 83 -13.27 4.19 -9.02
C GLY A 83 -12.93 5.63 -8.59
N ILE A 84 -11.86 6.19 -9.14
CA ILE A 84 -11.52 7.61 -8.91
C ILE A 84 -12.56 8.45 -9.66
N LEU A 85 -13.28 9.27 -8.90
CA LEU A 85 -14.34 10.14 -9.42
C LEU A 85 -13.77 11.52 -9.74
N THR A 86 -14.35 12.20 -10.73
CA THR A 86 -13.96 13.56 -11.12
C THR A 86 -15.06 14.56 -10.76
N GLY A 87 -14.68 15.67 -10.13
CA GLY A 87 -15.59 16.74 -9.70
C GLY A 87 -16.03 16.66 -8.24
N ASP A 88 -16.02 17.81 -7.56
CA ASP A 88 -16.08 17.92 -6.10
C ASP A 88 -17.33 17.27 -5.48
N LYS A 89 -18.50 17.42 -6.11
CA LYS A 89 -19.77 16.84 -5.63
C LYS A 89 -19.73 15.32 -5.48
N GLN A 90 -19.00 14.62 -6.36
CA GLN A 90 -18.85 13.16 -6.28
C GLN A 90 -17.83 12.74 -5.21
N VAL A 91 -16.92 13.63 -4.82
CA VAL A 91 -15.98 13.41 -3.71
C VAL A 91 -16.70 13.63 -2.37
N GLU A 92 -17.45 14.72 -2.23
CA GLU A 92 -18.24 15.04 -1.02
C GLU A 92 -19.25 13.93 -0.67
N ASN A 93 -19.95 13.38 -1.67
CA ASN A 93 -20.93 12.31 -1.50
C ASN A 93 -20.39 11.00 -0.89
N ARG A 94 -19.06 10.82 -0.78
CA ARG A 94 -18.48 9.61 -0.15
C ARG A 94 -18.67 9.58 1.37
N GLY A 95 -18.68 10.74 2.02
CA GLY A 95 -18.73 10.85 3.48
C GLY A 95 -17.46 10.40 4.23
N TYR A 96 -16.37 10.09 3.52
CA TYR A 96 -15.07 9.74 4.08
C TYR A 96 -13.91 10.28 3.21
N ASP A 97 -12.74 10.49 3.81
CA ASP A 97 -11.54 10.95 3.08
C ASP A 97 -10.90 9.79 2.30
N PHE A 98 -11.29 9.66 1.03
CA PHE A 98 -10.76 8.65 0.12
C PHE A 98 -9.23 8.74 -0.06
N ALA A 99 -8.66 9.95 -0.09
CA ALA A 99 -7.22 10.13 -0.30
C ALA A 99 -6.41 9.63 0.92
N GLN A 100 -6.88 9.88 2.14
CA GLN A 100 -6.27 9.34 3.35
C GLN A 100 -6.44 7.82 3.48
N VAL A 101 -7.59 7.26 3.09
CA VAL A 101 -7.80 5.80 3.03
C VAL A 101 -6.82 5.15 2.05
N ILE A 102 -6.72 5.65 0.81
CA ILE A 102 -5.80 5.11 -0.20
C ILE A 102 -4.34 5.23 0.26
N LYS A 103 -3.94 6.37 0.84
CA LYS A 103 -2.60 6.57 1.42
C LYS A 103 -2.30 5.62 2.59
N PHE A 104 -3.31 5.28 3.39
CA PHE A 104 -3.16 4.30 4.45
C PHE A 104 -2.97 2.89 3.89
N LEU A 105 -3.84 2.46 2.96
CA LEU A 105 -3.76 1.15 2.32
C LEU A 105 -2.44 0.98 1.54
N SER A 106 -1.96 2.03 0.86
CA SER A 106 -0.67 2.00 0.14
C SER A 106 0.54 1.75 1.04
N SER A 107 0.41 1.92 2.37
CA SER A 107 1.46 1.58 3.36
C SER A 107 1.41 0.14 3.87
N LYS A 108 0.43 -0.65 3.39
CA LYS A 108 0.12 -2.01 3.86
C LYS A 108 0.23 -3.08 2.77
N VAL A 109 -0.01 -2.72 1.51
CA VAL A 109 -0.03 -3.64 0.36
C VAL A 109 1.37 -3.83 -0.25
N ASP A 110 1.60 -5.00 -0.84
CA ASP A 110 2.88 -5.34 -1.50
C ASP A 110 3.01 -4.82 -2.93
N CYS A 111 1.89 -4.56 -3.62
CA CYS A 111 1.83 -4.04 -4.99
C CYS A 111 0.59 -3.15 -5.17
N ILE A 112 0.67 -2.18 -6.08
CA ILE A 112 -0.42 -1.25 -6.44
C ILE A 112 -0.49 -1.20 -7.98
N PHE A 113 -1.62 -1.62 -8.53
CA PHE A 113 -1.92 -1.45 -9.95
C PHE A 113 -2.70 -0.15 -10.16
N LEU A 114 -2.13 0.78 -10.94
CA LEU A 114 -2.84 1.93 -11.47
C LEU A 114 -3.37 1.56 -12.86
N LEU A 115 -4.68 1.69 -13.06
CA LEU A 115 -5.35 1.28 -14.30
C LEU A 115 -5.83 2.51 -15.06
N PHE A 116 -5.44 2.59 -16.33
CA PHE A 116 -5.83 3.66 -17.25
C PHE A 116 -6.62 3.06 -18.42
N ASP A 117 -7.65 3.77 -18.88
CA ASP A 117 -8.38 3.41 -20.10
C ASP A 117 -7.60 3.94 -21.32
N ALA A 118 -7.17 3.05 -22.21
CA ALA A 118 -6.44 3.38 -23.43
C ALA A 118 -7.16 4.39 -24.35
N ASN A 119 -8.48 4.58 -24.19
CA ASN A 119 -9.28 5.56 -24.93
C ASN A 119 -9.32 6.95 -24.27
N LYS A 120 -8.78 7.10 -23.05
CA LYS A 120 -8.85 8.31 -22.21
C LYS A 120 -7.51 8.55 -21.48
N LEU A 121 -6.41 8.50 -22.23
CA LEU A 121 -5.07 8.61 -21.66
C LEU A 121 -4.63 10.06 -21.47
N ASP A 122 -4.51 10.44 -20.20
CA ASP A 122 -3.61 11.50 -19.73
C ASP A 122 -2.56 10.82 -18.83
N ILE A 123 -1.48 10.34 -19.46
CA ILE A 123 -0.39 9.59 -18.82
C ILE A 123 0.86 10.47 -18.83
N SER A 124 1.39 10.76 -17.64
CA SER A 124 2.69 11.41 -17.44
C SER A 124 3.86 10.47 -17.76
N ASP A 125 4.94 11.00 -18.34
CA ASP A 125 6.19 10.25 -18.59
C ASP A 125 6.94 9.83 -17.30
N GLU A 126 6.48 10.26 -16.12
CA GLU A 126 7.11 9.93 -14.82
C GLU A 126 6.82 8.50 -14.32
N TYR A 127 5.96 7.72 -15.00
CA TYR A 127 5.69 6.33 -14.59
C TYR A 127 6.88 5.41 -14.89
N LYS A 128 7.34 4.69 -13.86
CA LYS A 128 8.52 3.81 -13.94
C LYS A 128 8.37 2.64 -14.92
N GLN A 129 7.14 2.19 -15.14
CA GLN A 129 6.80 1.06 -15.99
C GLN A 129 5.33 1.16 -16.37
N VAL A 130 5.01 0.87 -17.63
CA VAL A 130 3.65 0.82 -18.18
C VAL A 130 3.49 -0.50 -18.91
N PHE A 131 2.39 -1.20 -18.66
CA PHE A 131 2.04 -2.45 -19.34
C PHE A 131 0.77 -2.24 -20.16
N ILE A 132 0.80 -2.54 -21.45
CA ILE A 132 -0.34 -2.40 -22.36
C ILE A 132 -1.13 -3.71 -22.35
N GLY A 133 -2.19 -3.75 -21.55
CA GLY A 133 -2.93 -4.99 -21.27
C GLY A 133 -4.41 -4.95 -21.61
N SER A 134 -4.95 -6.11 -22.04
CA SER A 134 -6.39 -6.36 -22.07
C SER A 134 -6.74 -7.50 -21.11
N PHE A 135 -7.19 -7.16 -19.91
CA PHE A 135 -7.57 -8.13 -18.86
C PHE A 135 -9.05 -8.54 -18.95
N TRP A 136 -9.46 -8.98 -20.13
CA TRP A 136 -10.78 -9.50 -20.50
C TRP A 136 -10.56 -10.79 -21.31
N PRO A 137 -11.36 -11.87 -21.20
CA PRO A 137 -11.00 -13.16 -21.80
C PRO A 137 -11.13 -13.21 -23.33
N TYR A 138 -11.51 -12.11 -23.99
CA TYR A 138 -11.70 -12.04 -25.43
C TYR A 138 -10.56 -11.31 -26.17
N TRP A 139 -10.39 -11.64 -27.44
CA TRP A 139 -9.61 -10.89 -28.43
C TRP A 139 -10.53 -10.36 -29.53
N SER A 140 -10.39 -9.08 -29.86
CA SER A 140 -10.88 -8.59 -31.15
C SER A 140 -10.12 -9.25 -32.31
N ASN A 141 -10.78 -9.41 -33.46
CA ASN A 141 -10.12 -9.71 -34.73
C ASN A 141 -9.52 -8.43 -35.38
N LYS A 142 -9.92 -7.25 -34.93
CA LYS A 142 -9.37 -5.94 -35.35
C LYS A 142 -8.04 -5.65 -34.61
N ASN A 143 -7.24 -4.74 -35.17
CA ASN A 143 -6.02 -4.17 -34.58
C ASN A 143 -5.02 -5.22 -34.05
N THR A 144 -4.59 -6.12 -34.95
CA THR A 144 -3.65 -7.21 -34.64
C THR A 144 -2.20 -6.78 -34.41
N LEU A 145 -1.80 -5.58 -34.86
CA LEU A 145 -0.39 -5.13 -34.85
C LEU A 145 0.28 -5.18 -33.47
N LEU A 146 -0.44 -4.78 -32.41
CA LEU A 146 0.08 -4.78 -31.03
C LEU A 146 -0.22 -6.08 -30.28
N ARG A 147 -0.80 -7.10 -30.92
CA ARG A 147 -1.31 -8.30 -30.24
C ARG A 147 -0.25 -9.03 -29.44
N ASP A 148 0.96 -9.15 -29.98
CA ASP A 148 2.03 -9.91 -29.34
C ASP A 148 2.70 -9.12 -28.20
N ALA A 149 2.87 -7.81 -28.35
CA ALA A 149 3.26 -6.91 -27.25
C ALA A 149 2.23 -6.97 -26.09
N ILE A 150 0.92 -6.91 -26.40
CA ILE A 150 -0.14 -7.01 -25.36
C ILE A 150 -0.13 -8.39 -24.68
N LYS A 151 0.20 -9.48 -25.40
CA LYS A 151 0.37 -10.81 -24.76
C LYS A 151 1.57 -10.82 -23.81
N GLU A 152 2.69 -10.25 -24.24
CA GLU A 152 3.94 -10.19 -23.46
C GLU A 152 3.74 -9.37 -22.18
N ASP A 153 3.16 -8.17 -22.28
CA ASP A 153 2.85 -7.32 -21.14
C ASP A 153 1.84 -7.96 -20.18
N VAL A 154 0.77 -8.60 -20.69
CA VAL A 154 -0.18 -9.34 -19.83
C VAL A 154 0.50 -10.53 -19.15
N ALA A 155 1.41 -11.23 -19.84
CA ALA A 155 2.19 -12.32 -19.23
C ALA A 155 3.15 -11.80 -18.17
N ALA A 156 3.82 -10.66 -18.40
CA ALA A 156 4.69 -10.02 -17.43
C ALA A 156 3.93 -9.60 -16.16
N VAL A 157 2.76 -8.97 -16.28
CA VAL A 157 1.89 -8.63 -15.13
C VAL A 157 1.42 -9.88 -14.38
N VAL A 158 1.01 -10.93 -15.11
CA VAL A 158 0.59 -12.21 -14.49
C VAL A 158 1.74 -12.88 -13.74
N ASN A 159 2.97 -12.82 -14.27
CA ASN A 159 4.17 -13.33 -13.60
C ASN A 159 4.55 -12.49 -12.38
N GLU A 160 4.45 -11.16 -12.44
CA GLU A 160 4.70 -10.29 -11.27
C GLU A 160 3.72 -10.59 -10.13
N ILE A 161 2.44 -10.81 -10.46
CA ILE A 161 1.41 -11.23 -9.50
C ILE A 161 1.74 -12.63 -8.92
N ALA A 162 2.25 -13.54 -9.75
CA ALA A 162 2.70 -14.86 -9.30
C ALA A 162 3.89 -14.81 -8.33
N ASP A 163 4.78 -13.82 -8.48
CA ASP A 163 5.99 -13.65 -7.65
C ASP A 163 5.76 -12.87 -6.34
N LEU A 164 4.56 -12.30 -6.13
CA LEU A 164 4.25 -11.55 -4.89
C LEU A 164 4.55 -12.35 -3.60
N PRO A 165 4.18 -13.64 -3.47
CA PRO A 165 4.48 -14.42 -2.26
C PRO A 165 5.98 -14.66 -2.05
N ASN A 166 6.73 -14.92 -3.12
CA ASN A 166 8.17 -15.22 -3.06
C ASN A 166 9.00 -13.98 -2.71
N SER A 167 8.54 -12.81 -3.17
CA SER A 167 9.22 -11.54 -2.91
C SER A 167 8.78 -10.86 -1.61
N TYR A 168 7.70 -11.31 -0.94
CA TYR A 168 7.14 -10.74 0.29
C TYR A 168 8.18 -10.57 1.41
N HIS A 169 8.92 -11.63 1.75
CA HIS A 169 9.87 -11.60 2.87
C HIS A 169 10.95 -10.53 2.67
N ARG A 170 11.54 -10.47 1.47
CA ARG A 170 12.49 -9.44 1.05
C ARG A 170 11.89 -8.02 1.07
N ARG A 171 10.66 -7.82 0.57
CA ARG A 171 9.95 -6.53 0.65
C ARG A 171 9.77 -6.10 2.10
N ARG A 172 9.33 -7.02 2.96
CA ARG A 172 9.02 -6.76 4.37
C ARG A 172 10.24 -6.37 5.19
N VAL A 173 11.38 -7.04 4.99
CA VAL A 173 12.66 -6.67 5.62
C VAL A 173 13.10 -5.27 5.18
N ASN A 174 12.98 -4.94 3.89
CA ASN A 174 13.27 -3.59 3.39
C ASN A 174 12.39 -2.51 4.02
N ASP A 175 11.11 -2.79 4.28
CA ASP A 175 10.20 -1.83 4.93
C ASP A 175 10.41 -1.71 6.44
N VAL A 176 10.87 -2.78 7.12
CA VAL A 176 11.42 -2.68 8.48
C VAL A 176 12.68 -1.82 8.47
N ALA A 177 13.59 -2.02 7.52
CA ALA A 177 14.82 -1.23 7.38
C ALA A 177 14.56 0.27 7.14
N LYS A 178 13.64 0.60 6.24
CA LYS A 178 13.18 1.99 6.00
C LYS A 178 12.59 2.59 7.28
N ARG A 179 11.69 1.88 7.97
CA ARG A 179 11.06 2.36 9.21
C ARG A 179 12.08 2.56 10.33
N ALA A 180 13.01 1.64 10.54
CA ALA A 180 14.07 1.77 11.53
C ALA A 180 14.94 3.02 11.28
N ARG A 181 15.33 3.27 10.02
CA ARG A 181 16.06 4.49 9.63
C ARG A 181 15.22 5.76 9.86
N ASN A 182 13.93 5.74 9.54
CA ASN A 182 13.02 6.87 9.78
C ASN A 182 12.82 7.15 11.28
N VAL A 183 12.67 6.11 12.11
CA VAL A 183 12.60 6.24 13.58
C VAL A 183 13.88 6.87 14.13
N ARG A 184 15.04 6.42 13.66
CA ARG A 184 16.35 6.98 14.04
C ARG A 184 16.50 8.45 13.65
N ILE A 185 16.09 8.82 12.43
CA ILE A 185 16.07 10.23 12.00
C ILE A 185 15.10 11.05 12.87
N HIS A 186 13.90 10.52 13.13
CA HIS A 186 12.89 11.21 13.95
C HIS A 186 13.37 11.42 15.39
N SER A 187 14.04 10.44 16.01
CA SER A 187 14.65 10.64 17.31
C SER A 187 15.69 11.78 17.24
N TYR A 188 16.63 11.75 16.29
CA TYR A 188 17.62 12.83 16.14
C TYR A 188 17.01 14.22 15.85
N VAL A 189 15.84 14.30 15.19
CA VAL A 189 15.11 15.56 15.00
C VAL A 189 14.61 16.12 16.34
N MET A 190 13.93 15.29 17.11
CA MET A 190 13.37 15.69 18.41
C MET A 190 14.47 16.05 19.40
N ASP A 191 15.62 15.40 19.29
CA ASP A 191 16.83 15.68 20.04
C ASP A 191 17.33 17.10 19.94
N GLU A 192 17.52 17.57 18.71
CA GLU A 192 18.06 18.90 18.46
C GLU A 192 17.01 19.98 18.74
N ILE A 193 15.71 19.74 18.45
CA ILE A 193 14.61 20.65 18.85
C ILE A 193 14.69 20.93 20.35
N ILE A 194 14.81 19.88 21.16
CA ILE A 194 14.65 20.03 22.59
C ILE A 194 15.96 20.46 23.26
N ARG A 195 17.13 20.11 22.70
CA ARG A 195 18.39 20.76 23.07
C ARG A 195 18.30 22.27 22.92
N ARG A 196 17.73 22.76 21.81
CA ARG A 196 17.58 24.21 21.55
C ARG A 196 16.65 24.88 22.54
N LYS A 197 15.55 24.22 22.95
CA LYS A 197 14.65 24.71 24.01
C LYS A 197 15.37 24.99 25.33
N LEU A 198 16.41 24.23 25.67
CA LEU A 198 17.19 24.43 26.90
C LEU A 198 18.14 25.64 26.88
N PHE A 199 18.43 26.23 25.71
CA PHE A 199 19.31 27.40 25.62
C PHE A 199 18.55 28.74 25.68
N PHE A 200 17.22 28.73 25.80
CA PHE A 200 16.40 29.93 25.97
C PHE A 200 15.55 29.83 27.24
N THR A 201 15.77 30.75 28.19
CA THR A 201 14.94 30.93 29.39
C THR A 201 13.55 31.42 28.99
N LYS A 202 12.63 30.49 28.75
CA LYS A 202 11.22 30.81 28.51
C LYS A 202 10.48 31.08 29.83
N LEU A 203 9.77 32.22 29.90
CA LEU A 203 8.63 32.34 30.81
C LEU A 203 7.56 31.31 30.42
N LEU A 204 6.88 30.78 31.44
CA LEU A 204 5.85 29.74 31.37
C LEU A 204 4.68 30.02 30.40
N THR A 205 4.53 31.27 29.95
CA THR A 205 3.44 31.75 29.08
C THR A 205 3.77 31.76 27.58
N THR A 206 5.01 31.40 27.16
CA THR A 206 5.44 31.56 25.76
C THR A 206 5.13 30.34 24.89
N THR A 207 4.32 30.52 23.85
CA THR A 207 3.94 29.50 22.84
C THR A 207 5.15 28.77 22.25
N ASP A 208 5.04 27.46 22.06
CA ASP A 208 6.11 26.66 21.47
C ASP A 208 6.30 27.00 19.99
N THR A 209 7.44 27.62 19.66
CA THR A 209 7.77 28.02 18.29
C THR A 209 8.88 27.17 17.67
N GLU A 210 9.55 26.30 18.43
CA GLU A 210 10.68 25.49 17.91
C GLU A 210 10.21 24.32 17.02
N THR A 211 8.93 23.96 17.11
CA THR A 211 8.26 22.98 16.24
C THR A 211 7.67 23.61 14.97
N GLN A 212 7.74 24.95 14.79
CA GLN A 212 7.18 25.61 13.61
C GLN A 212 7.96 25.23 12.33
N PRO A 213 7.28 24.95 11.19
CA PRO A 213 7.92 24.39 10.00
C PRO A 213 9.14 25.15 9.48
N HIS A 214 9.12 26.49 9.56
CA HIS A 214 10.23 27.32 9.10
C HIS A 214 11.51 27.17 9.96
N LYS A 215 11.38 26.91 11.27
CA LYS A 215 12.52 26.65 12.16
C LYS A 215 13.08 25.25 11.99
N LEU A 216 12.22 24.25 11.73
CA LEU A 216 12.63 22.87 11.50
C LEU A 216 13.65 22.74 10.37
N ARG A 217 13.60 23.57 9.32
CA ARG A 217 14.61 23.58 8.24
C ARG A 217 16.04 23.79 8.76
N ASN A 218 16.21 24.62 9.79
CA ASN A 218 17.51 24.88 10.43
C ASN A 218 17.87 23.81 11.48
N VAL A 219 16.90 23.02 11.95
CA VAL A 219 17.15 21.80 12.74
C VAL A 219 17.69 20.70 11.82
N TYR A 220 17.00 20.40 10.71
CA TYR A 220 17.43 19.40 9.72
C TYR A 220 18.83 19.70 9.15
N LYS A 221 19.08 20.96 8.74
CA LYS A 221 20.42 21.37 8.28
C LYS A 221 21.50 21.13 9.35
N ALA A 222 21.25 21.60 10.58
CA ALA A 222 22.24 21.45 11.66
C ALA A 222 22.47 20.00 12.06
N LEU A 223 21.45 19.12 11.98
CA LEU A 223 21.60 17.69 12.22
C LEU A 223 22.45 17.01 11.15
N ALA A 224 22.25 17.36 9.88
CA ALA A 224 23.10 16.89 8.79
C ALA A 224 24.58 17.32 8.96
N THR A 225 24.85 18.43 9.67
CA THR A 225 26.20 18.98 9.87
C THR A 225 26.87 18.61 11.20
N ARG A 226 26.14 18.62 12.32
CA ARG A 226 26.76 18.71 13.67
C ARG A 226 27.15 17.39 14.31
N ARG A 227 26.45 16.28 14.01
CA ARG A 227 26.72 14.88 14.43
C ARG A 227 25.48 14.01 14.18
N ARG A 228 25.66 12.68 14.22
CA ARG A 228 24.60 11.74 14.67
C ARG A 228 24.23 12.13 16.12
N ILE A 229 23.05 12.73 16.38
CA ILE A 229 22.81 13.62 17.54
C ILE A 229 21.78 13.13 18.56
N THR A 230 22.14 13.28 19.85
CA THR A 230 21.41 12.90 21.08
C THR A 230 20.62 14.06 21.78
N LYS A 231 19.72 13.81 22.77
CA LYS A 231 18.48 14.63 23.09
C LYS A 231 18.45 15.63 24.28
N ALA A 232 17.25 16.19 24.59
CA ALA A 232 16.72 16.65 25.90
C ALA A 232 15.19 16.34 26.10
N LYS A 233 14.68 15.92 27.28
CA LYS A 233 13.82 16.70 28.24
C LYS A 233 13.03 17.85 27.60
N ASP A 234 11.72 17.80 27.27
CA ASP A 234 10.60 17.06 27.90
C ASP A 234 10.13 15.78 27.20
N TRP A 235 10.69 15.47 26.03
CA TRP A 235 10.63 14.09 25.54
C TRP A 235 11.74 13.36 26.30
N SER A 236 11.53 12.12 26.74
CA SER A 236 12.59 11.35 27.43
C SER A 236 13.85 11.38 26.56
N ARG A 237 14.99 11.81 27.13
CA ARG A 237 16.29 11.93 26.43
C ARG A 237 16.54 10.65 25.59
N ILE A 238 17.26 10.71 24.44
CA ILE A 238 17.50 9.50 23.64
C ILE A 238 18.01 8.47 24.61
N ASP A 239 17.23 7.41 24.75
CA ASP A 239 17.59 6.33 25.61
C ASP A 239 18.77 5.70 24.90
N TYR A 240 19.95 5.90 25.46
CA TYR A 240 21.20 5.50 24.84
C TYR A 240 21.27 3.98 24.63
N LYS A 241 20.53 3.21 25.44
CA LYS A 241 20.37 1.76 25.24
C LYS A 241 19.47 1.49 24.04
N LEU A 242 18.33 2.18 23.90
CA LEU A 242 17.44 2.00 22.74
C LEU A 242 18.05 2.50 21.43
N ASP A 243 18.76 3.63 21.41
CA ASP A 243 19.48 4.11 20.22
C ASP A 243 20.66 3.19 19.87
N LYS A 244 21.41 2.67 20.85
CA LYS A 244 22.45 1.66 20.59
C LYS A 244 21.86 0.36 20.02
N LEU A 245 20.72 -0.10 20.52
CA LEU A 245 20.01 -1.26 19.98
C LEU A 245 19.51 -1.01 18.55
N LEU A 246 18.90 0.15 18.29
CA LEU A 246 18.42 0.54 16.96
C LEU A 246 19.57 0.68 15.95
N ASN A 247 20.71 1.23 16.36
CA ASN A 247 21.91 1.30 15.52
C ASN A 247 22.49 -0.09 15.27
N SER A 248 22.64 -0.94 16.29
CA SER A 248 23.10 -2.32 16.12
C SER A 248 22.21 -3.10 15.15
N PHE A 249 20.89 -2.97 15.28
CA PHE A 249 19.94 -3.57 14.35
C PHE A 249 20.15 -3.09 12.92
N ILE A 250 20.28 -1.77 12.72
CA ILE A 250 20.46 -1.17 11.40
C ILE A 250 21.80 -1.54 10.75
N GLU A 251 22.86 -1.66 11.54
CA GLU A 251 24.24 -1.83 11.05
C GLU A 251 24.66 -3.31 10.93
N ASN A 252 24.19 -4.19 11.84
CA ASN A 252 24.63 -5.58 11.94
C ASN A 252 23.56 -6.60 11.53
N ASP A 253 22.30 -6.37 11.91
CA ASP A 253 21.26 -7.42 11.82
C ASP A 253 20.53 -7.43 10.46
N ILE A 254 20.21 -6.25 9.91
CA ILE A 254 19.40 -6.12 8.67
C ILE A 254 19.99 -6.93 7.51
N SER A 255 21.30 -6.89 7.28
CA SER A 255 21.95 -7.58 6.16
C SER A 255 21.80 -9.10 6.27
N SER A 256 21.96 -9.64 7.48
CA SER A 256 21.80 -11.07 7.77
C SER A 256 20.36 -11.52 7.60
N ILE A 257 19.40 -10.73 8.08
CA ILE A 257 17.96 -10.98 7.93
C ILE A 257 17.54 -10.89 6.45
N ALA A 258 18.06 -9.92 5.69
CA ALA A 258 17.78 -9.77 4.27
C ALA A 258 18.34 -10.96 3.46
N ASN A 259 19.56 -11.42 3.78
CA ASN A 259 20.13 -12.61 3.16
C ASN A 259 19.31 -13.87 3.49
N ALA A 260 18.85 -14.04 4.73
CA ALA A 260 17.94 -15.14 5.08
C ALA A 260 16.65 -15.08 4.25
N ALA A 261 16.00 -13.91 4.19
CA ALA A 261 14.76 -13.69 3.43
C ALA A 261 14.90 -13.87 1.90
N ILE A 262 16.10 -13.69 1.34
CA ILE A 262 16.39 -13.96 -0.08
C ILE A 262 16.57 -15.46 -0.36
N ASN A 263 17.01 -16.23 0.65
CA ASN A 263 17.24 -17.67 0.54
C ASN A 263 16.08 -18.50 1.16
N GLU A 264 14.94 -17.88 1.46
CA GLU A 264 13.73 -18.61 1.83
C GLU A 264 13.21 -19.45 0.66
N LYS A 265 12.59 -20.59 0.97
CA LYS A 265 12.10 -21.52 -0.04
C LYS A 265 10.91 -20.90 -0.79
N GLU A 266 11.05 -20.77 -2.11
CA GLU A 266 9.98 -20.30 -2.99
C GLU A 266 8.71 -21.17 -2.90
N CYS A 267 7.58 -20.48 -2.99
CA CYS A 267 6.24 -21.05 -3.08
C CYS A 267 5.86 -21.28 -4.55
N GLU A 268 5.47 -22.50 -4.88
CA GLU A 268 4.91 -22.80 -6.21
C GLU A 268 3.45 -22.30 -6.28
N VAL A 269 3.26 -21.13 -6.89
CA VAL A 269 1.95 -20.47 -7.01
C VAL A 269 1.12 -21.09 -8.15
N LYS A 270 0.15 -21.95 -7.78
CA LYS A 270 -0.67 -22.71 -8.73
C LYS A 270 -1.94 -21.95 -9.11
N PHE A 271 -1.82 -21.03 -10.06
CA PHE A 271 -2.98 -20.44 -10.76
C PHE A 271 -2.75 -20.38 -12.27
N ARG A 272 -3.84 -20.16 -13.02
CA ARG A 272 -3.83 -19.93 -14.46
C ARG A 272 -4.91 -18.91 -14.80
N VAL A 273 -4.56 -17.91 -15.60
CA VAL A 273 -5.52 -16.99 -16.23
C VAL A 273 -6.27 -17.69 -17.37
N PRO A 274 -7.50 -17.27 -17.72
CA PRO A 274 -8.23 -17.84 -18.84
C PRO A 274 -7.46 -17.70 -20.15
N LYS A 275 -7.50 -18.75 -20.98
CA LYS A 275 -7.06 -18.65 -22.37
C LYS A 275 -7.95 -17.64 -23.09
N LYS A 276 -7.31 -16.68 -23.74
CA LYS A 276 -8.00 -15.71 -24.59
C LYS A 276 -8.68 -16.41 -25.78
N VAL A 277 -9.97 -16.14 -25.98
CA VAL A 277 -10.77 -16.64 -27.11
C VAL A 277 -11.16 -15.49 -28.06
N PRO A 278 -11.60 -15.74 -29.31
CA PRO A 278 -12.20 -14.70 -30.15
C PRO A 278 -13.41 -14.06 -29.46
N LEU A 279 -13.70 -12.78 -29.77
CA LEU A 279 -14.99 -12.18 -29.41
C LEU A 279 -16.15 -13.06 -29.93
N PRO A 280 -17.25 -13.20 -29.19
CA PRO A 280 -18.46 -13.82 -29.70
C PRO A 280 -18.94 -13.08 -30.96
N GLU A 281 -19.53 -13.82 -31.89
CA GLU A 281 -20.32 -13.23 -32.97
C GLU A 281 -21.59 -12.60 -32.35
N VAL A 282 -21.99 -11.44 -32.87
CA VAL A 282 -23.10 -10.59 -32.38
C VAL A 282 -24.28 -10.72 -33.34
#